data_AF-A0A3M2F8J0-F1
#
_entry.id   AF-A0A3M2F8J0-F1
#
_cell.length_a   1.000
_cell.length_b   1.000
_cell.length_c   1.000
_cell.angle_alpha   90.00
_cell.angle_beta   90.00
_cell.angle_gamma   90.00
#
_symmetry.space_group_name_H-M   'P 1'
#
loop_
_entity.id
_entity.type
_entity.pdbx_description
1 polymer ?
#
loop_
_entity_poly.entity_id
_entity_poly.type
_entity_poly.pdbx_seq_one_letter_code
_entity_poly.pdbx_strand_id
1 'polypeptide(L)'
;MIGKRGQGGGQTMLALQQAMDEYLQQRANTSAAQTAELFEQLARYLVHCSDLFQDMDEDEQGEMSEWEDALEAQMMQLLDGDVEPAHDLGAAPLSRLHSGHVREFVGWFLLRESANSEMIRVAGEVLAGWFTFLRDRGYWPGRQFLEFDAMLKEVVPEAMRAAVLARALYDYARSGCAMAPEARGKPFDRFVEGHARAYALVADGVLFRFDSQQQDYGPVRLPDAILQLVREGDVFDVELGLRAGCWYIVDVGPVYPGCVYVEAEEVAGLDKIS
;
A
#
# COMPACT_ATOMS: atom_id res chain seq x y z
N MET A 1 -43.05 -19.18 39.10
CA MET A 1 -41.68 -19.70 38.87
C MET A 1 -41.19 -19.11 37.56
N ILE A 2 -40.33 -18.10 37.65
CA ILE A 2 -39.75 -17.39 36.50
C ILE A 2 -38.36 -18.00 36.28
N GLY A 3 -38.22 -18.77 35.21
CA GLY A 3 -36.92 -19.31 34.77
C GLY A 3 -36.19 -18.26 33.95
N LYS A 4 -35.18 -17.63 34.57
CA LYS A 4 -34.20 -16.77 33.90
C LYS A 4 -33.45 -17.58 32.82
N ARG A 5 -33.60 -17.19 31.55
CA ARG A 5 -32.61 -17.49 30.51
C ARG A 5 -31.46 -16.51 30.69
N GLY A 6 -30.33 -17.00 31.18
CA GLY A 6 -29.06 -16.30 31.17
C GLY A 6 -28.02 -17.27 30.64
N GLN A 7 -27.62 -17.09 29.39
CA GLN A 7 -26.32 -17.50 28.85
C GLN A 7 -26.10 -16.63 27.61
N GLY A 8 -25.55 -15.44 27.84
CA GLY A 8 -24.81 -14.73 26.80
C GLY A 8 -23.57 -15.56 26.52
N GLY A 9 -23.51 -16.20 25.36
CA GLY A 9 -22.28 -16.77 24.86
C GLY A 9 -21.30 -15.64 24.63
N GLY A 10 -20.21 -15.60 25.40
CA GLY A 10 -19.07 -14.76 25.07
C GLY A 10 -18.60 -15.15 23.68
N GLN A 11 -18.67 -14.22 22.73
CA GLN A 11 -17.97 -14.36 21.46
C GLN A 11 -16.48 -14.41 21.80
N THR A 12 -15.85 -15.57 21.64
CA THR A 12 -14.39 -15.67 21.62
C THR A 12 -13.90 -14.72 20.53
N MET A 13 -13.12 -13.71 20.92
CA MET A 13 -12.53 -12.76 19.99
C MET A 13 -11.50 -13.51 19.14
N LEU A 14 -11.81 -13.76 17.88
CA LEU A 14 -10.90 -14.48 16.97
C LEU A 14 -9.68 -13.61 16.68
N ALA A 15 -8.48 -14.15 16.87
CA ALA A 15 -7.25 -13.46 16.53
C ALA A 15 -7.05 -13.39 15.01
N LEU A 16 -6.46 -12.30 14.53
CA LEU A 16 -6.17 -12.05 13.12
C LEU A 16 -5.26 -13.14 12.54
N GLN A 17 -4.16 -13.46 13.24
CA GLN A 17 -3.23 -14.54 12.87
C GLN A 17 -3.96 -15.88 12.72
N GLN A 18 -4.78 -16.24 13.72
CA GLN A 18 -5.56 -17.48 13.69
C GLN A 18 -6.49 -17.53 12.47
N ALA A 19 -7.13 -16.41 12.12
CA ALA A 19 -8.03 -16.34 10.96
C ALA A 19 -7.28 -16.51 9.62
N MET A 20 -6.04 -16.04 9.53
CA MET A 20 -5.16 -16.23 8.37
C MET A 20 -4.68 -17.69 8.29
N ASP A 21 -4.24 -18.27 9.41
CA ASP A 21 -3.77 -19.66 9.49
C ASP A 21 -4.87 -20.66 9.14
N GLU A 22 -6.08 -20.47 9.65
CA GLU A 22 -7.23 -21.33 9.32
C GLU A 22 -7.56 -21.30 7.82
N TYR A 23 -7.41 -20.14 7.17
CA TYR A 23 -7.62 -20.02 5.73
C TYR A 23 -6.49 -20.68 4.92
N LEU A 24 -5.24 -20.55 5.36
CA LEU A 24 -4.09 -21.22 4.76
C LEU A 24 -4.25 -22.74 4.80
N GLN A 25 -4.68 -23.29 5.95
CA GLN A 25 -4.90 -24.73 6.11
C GLN A 25 -5.97 -25.29 5.14
N GLN A 26 -6.93 -24.47 4.72
CA GLN A 26 -7.95 -24.88 3.75
C GLN A 26 -7.44 -24.90 2.30
N ARG A 27 -6.36 -24.17 1.99
CA ARG A 27 -5.74 -24.09 0.66
C ARG A 27 -4.69 -25.20 0.52
N ALA A 28 -5.09 -26.39 0.06
CA ALA A 28 -4.14 -27.49 -0.21
C ALA A 28 -3.78 -27.55 -1.71
N ASN A 29 -2.87 -26.69 -2.22
CA ASN A 29 -2.26 -26.76 -3.58
C ASN A 29 -1.18 -25.65 -3.78
N THR A 30 -0.57 -25.53 -4.96
CA THR A 30 0.42 -24.48 -5.33
C THR A 30 -0.02 -23.04 -5.00
N SER A 31 -1.33 -22.76 -4.95
CA SER A 31 -1.85 -21.47 -4.47
C SER A 31 -1.53 -21.18 -3.01
N ALA A 32 -1.24 -22.20 -2.20
CA ALA A 32 -0.96 -22.08 -0.77
C ALA A 32 0.33 -21.33 -0.49
N ALA A 33 1.40 -21.60 -1.27
CA ALA A 33 2.66 -20.89 -1.11
C ALA A 33 2.52 -19.39 -1.44
N GLN A 34 1.80 -19.07 -2.53
CA GLN A 34 1.51 -17.68 -2.90
C GLN A 34 0.59 -16.99 -1.88
N THR A 35 -0.36 -17.74 -1.30
CA THR A 35 -1.23 -17.23 -0.24
C THR A 35 -0.43 -16.95 1.04
N ALA A 36 0.47 -17.86 1.42
CA ALA A 36 1.32 -17.71 2.59
C ALA A 36 2.25 -16.50 2.46
N GLU A 37 2.93 -16.38 1.32
CA GLU A 37 3.78 -15.24 0.99
C GLU A 37 3.00 -13.91 1.06
N LEU A 38 1.79 -13.86 0.51
CA LEU A 38 0.96 -12.66 0.60
C LEU A 38 0.58 -12.32 2.04
N PHE A 39 0.26 -13.34 2.84
CA PHE A 39 -0.09 -13.17 4.25
C PHE A 39 1.11 -12.74 5.09
N GLU A 40 2.31 -13.19 4.76
CA GLU A 40 3.54 -12.69 5.35
C GLU A 40 3.76 -11.21 5.01
N GLN A 41 3.57 -10.81 3.75
CA GLN A 41 3.66 -9.41 3.34
C GLN A 41 2.57 -8.54 4.00
N LEU A 42 1.35 -9.07 4.12
CA LEU A 42 0.27 -8.38 4.84
C LEU A 42 0.62 -8.22 6.32
N ALA A 43 1.15 -9.27 6.97
CA ALA A 43 1.57 -9.20 8.36
C ALA A 43 2.70 -8.17 8.55
N ARG A 44 3.70 -8.18 7.66
CA ARG A 44 4.78 -7.19 7.63
C ARG A 44 4.25 -5.76 7.50
N TYR A 45 3.34 -5.52 6.57
CA TYR A 45 2.69 -4.21 6.42
C TYR A 45 1.93 -3.81 7.69
N LEU A 46 1.14 -4.72 8.26
CA LEU A 46 0.33 -4.42 9.44
C LEU A 46 1.20 -4.08 10.65
N VAL A 47 2.30 -4.80 10.87
CA VAL A 47 3.22 -4.56 11.98
C VAL A 47 3.99 -3.25 11.82
N HIS A 48 4.54 -2.99 10.64
CA HIS A 48 5.56 -1.93 10.46
C HIS A 48 5.05 -0.66 9.78
N CYS A 49 3.92 -0.71 9.10
CA CYS A 49 3.46 0.36 8.22
C CYS A 49 2.03 0.83 8.49
N SER A 50 1.26 0.11 9.31
CA SER A 50 -0.10 0.48 9.68
C SER A 50 -0.16 1.05 11.10
N ASP A 51 -1.28 1.72 11.42
CA ASP A 51 -1.62 2.17 12.76
C ASP A 51 -2.19 1.04 13.65
N LEU A 52 -2.33 -0.19 13.11
CA LEU A 52 -2.95 -1.33 13.82
C LEU A 52 -2.29 -1.64 15.18
N PHE A 53 -1.00 -1.33 15.36
CA PHE A 53 -0.25 -1.63 16.58
C PHE A 53 0.27 -0.38 17.32
N GLN A 54 0.05 0.84 16.80
CA GLN A 54 0.63 2.07 17.38
C GLN A 54 0.04 2.44 18.76
N ASP A 55 -1.19 1.99 19.09
CA ASP A 55 -1.82 2.21 20.40
C ASP A 55 -1.40 1.18 21.48
N MET A 56 -0.49 0.25 21.19
CA MET A 56 -0.04 -0.76 22.16
C MET A 56 1.21 -0.37 22.94
N ASP A 57 1.83 0.76 22.62
CA ASP A 57 3.11 1.23 23.18
C ASP A 57 2.93 2.28 24.32
N GLU A 58 1.76 2.35 24.98
CA GLU A 58 1.51 3.31 26.09
C GLU A 58 1.79 2.75 27.51
N ASP A 59 2.70 1.79 27.67
CA ASP A 59 3.18 1.30 28.99
C ASP A 59 4.69 1.62 29.22
N GLU A 60 5.03 2.92 29.22
CA GLU A 60 6.39 3.50 29.40
C GLU A 60 7.17 3.11 30.69
N GLN A 61 6.69 2.17 31.50
CA GLN A 61 7.41 1.68 32.70
C GLN A 61 7.84 0.20 32.62
N GLY A 62 7.39 -0.56 31.61
CA GLY A 62 7.90 -1.90 31.28
C GLY A 62 8.95 -1.92 30.16
N GLU A 63 8.93 -0.87 29.32
CA GLU A 63 9.72 -0.77 28.07
C GLU A 63 11.23 -0.90 28.25
N MET A 64 11.82 -0.46 29.36
CA MET A 64 13.27 -0.51 29.52
C MET A 64 13.80 -1.93 29.74
N SER A 65 13.03 -2.80 30.41
CA SER A 65 13.40 -4.21 30.63
C SER A 65 13.11 -5.05 29.39
N GLU A 66 11.98 -4.80 28.74
CA GLU A 66 11.60 -5.50 27.51
C GLU A 66 12.48 -5.10 26.33
N TRP A 67 12.97 -3.86 26.30
CA TRP A 67 13.95 -3.40 25.31
C TRP A 67 15.32 -4.07 25.50
N GLU A 68 15.79 -4.24 26.74
CA GLU A 68 17.04 -4.96 27.01
C GLU A 68 16.92 -6.45 26.62
N ASP A 69 15.78 -7.09 26.94
CA ASP A 69 15.51 -8.48 26.56
C ASP A 69 15.35 -8.64 25.03
N ALA A 70 14.70 -7.68 24.35
CA ALA A 70 14.55 -7.67 22.89
C ALA A 70 15.89 -7.45 22.18
N LEU A 71 16.78 -6.61 22.74
CA LEU A 71 18.12 -6.38 22.21
C LEU A 71 19.00 -7.63 22.36
N GLU A 72 18.89 -8.33 23.49
CA GLU A 72 19.63 -9.58 23.74
C GLU A 72 19.12 -10.71 22.82
N ALA A 73 17.81 -10.78 22.59
CA ALA A 73 17.20 -11.71 21.62
C ALA A 73 17.60 -11.40 20.17
N GLN A 74 17.64 -10.12 19.78
CA GLN A 74 18.08 -9.68 18.45
C GLN A 74 19.57 -9.96 18.22
N MET A 75 20.40 -9.81 19.26
CA MET A 75 21.81 -10.21 19.21
C MET A 75 21.98 -11.73 19.07
N MET A 76 21.13 -12.53 19.71
CA MET A 76 21.11 -13.99 19.52
C MET A 76 20.65 -14.39 18.10
N GLN A 77 19.66 -13.71 17.52
CA GLN A 77 19.20 -13.96 16.15
C GLN A 77 20.27 -13.61 15.09
N LEU A 78 21.04 -12.55 15.30
CA LEU A 78 22.19 -12.19 14.45
C LEU A 78 23.32 -13.24 14.48
N LEU A 79 23.39 -14.04 15.55
CA LEU A 79 24.36 -15.13 15.71
C LEU A 79 23.87 -16.46 15.09
N ASP A 80 22.56 -16.62 14.91
CA ASP A 80 21.92 -17.86 14.43
C ASP A 80 21.29 -17.67 13.04
N GLY A 81 22.09 -17.13 12.11
CA GLY A 81 21.86 -17.17 10.65
C GLY A 81 20.49 -16.74 10.12
N ASP A 82 20.36 -15.46 9.71
CA ASP A 82 19.39 -14.90 8.75
C ASP A 82 18.08 -15.68 8.52
N VAL A 83 17.32 -15.89 9.58
CA VAL A 83 15.88 -16.12 9.47
C VAL A 83 15.23 -14.92 10.13
N GLU A 84 14.80 -13.95 9.32
CA GLU A 84 13.85 -12.95 9.83
C GLU A 84 12.67 -13.71 10.44
N PRO A 85 12.34 -13.48 11.72
CA PRO A 85 11.21 -14.16 12.33
C PRO A 85 9.95 -13.84 11.51
N ALA A 86 9.12 -14.86 11.28
CA ALA A 86 7.80 -14.66 10.69
C ALA A 86 7.07 -13.54 11.46
N HIS A 87 6.50 -12.58 10.74
CA HIS A 87 5.84 -11.43 11.34
C HIS A 87 4.60 -11.92 12.10
N ASP A 88 4.70 -12.04 13.43
CA ASP A 88 3.63 -12.50 14.29
C ASP A 88 2.67 -11.35 14.60
N LEU A 89 1.40 -11.51 14.22
CA LEU A 89 0.34 -10.55 14.55
C LEU A 89 -0.18 -10.72 15.98
N GLY A 90 0.36 -11.69 16.73
CA GLY A 90 0.05 -11.96 18.12
C GLY A 90 -1.43 -12.21 18.36
N ALA A 91 -1.94 -11.69 19.48
CA ALA A 91 -3.35 -11.79 19.86
C ALA A 91 -4.23 -10.66 19.28
N ALA A 92 -3.76 -9.92 18.26
CA ALA A 92 -4.51 -8.82 17.68
C ALA A 92 -5.88 -9.31 17.21
N PRO A 93 -6.99 -8.73 17.71
CA PRO A 93 -8.31 -9.22 17.37
C PRO A 93 -8.65 -8.87 15.93
N LEU A 94 -9.28 -9.82 15.21
CA LEU A 94 -9.70 -9.65 13.82
C LEU A 94 -10.59 -8.41 13.61
N SER A 95 -11.33 -7.98 14.63
CA SER A 95 -12.17 -6.78 14.59
C SER A 95 -11.38 -5.46 14.45
N ARG A 96 -10.08 -5.44 14.73
CA ARG A 96 -9.22 -4.27 14.49
C ARG A 96 -8.78 -4.16 13.03
N LEU A 97 -9.01 -5.16 12.19
CA LEU A 97 -8.72 -5.02 10.75
C LEU A 97 -9.80 -4.15 10.09
N HIS A 98 -9.36 -3.06 9.46
CA HIS A 98 -10.23 -2.12 8.74
C HIS A 98 -9.95 -2.20 7.24
N SER A 99 -10.93 -1.80 6.40
CA SER A 99 -10.73 -1.81 4.95
C SER A 99 -9.64 -0.82 4.50
N GLY A 100 -9.37 0.22 5.31
CA GLY A 100 -8.25 1.15 5.11
C GLY A 100 -6.90 0.44 5.07
N HIS A 101 -6.62 -0.43 6.05
CA HIS A 101 -5.37 -1.21 6.09
C HIS A 101 -5.17 -2.03 4.82
N VAL A 102 -6.23 -2.68 4.34
CA VAL A 102 -6.13 -3.53 3.13
C VAL A 102 -6.05 -2.68 1.86
N ARG A 103 -6.71 -1.51 1.84
CA ARG A 103 -6.60 -0.54 0.76
C ARG A 103 -5.16 -0.05 0.60
N GLU A 104 -4.52 0.36 1.69
CA GLU A 104 -3.13 0.81 1.72
C GLU A 104 -2.15 -0.33 1.42
N PHE A 105 -2.38 -1.52 1.97
CA PHE A 105 -1.58 -2.69 1.63
C PHE A 105 -1.54 -2.93 0.11
N VAL A 106 -2.71 -2.94 -0.54
CA VAL A 106 -2.81 -3.22 -1.99
C VAL A 106 -2.35 -2.03 -2.83
N GLY A 107 -2.80 -0.82 -2.49
CA GLY A 107 -2.65 0.37 -3.30
C GLY A 107 -1.43 1.25 -2.97
N TRP A 108 -0.65 0.90 -1.95
CA TRP A 108 0.60 1.56 -1.61
C TRP A 108 1.73 0.55 -1.40
N PHE A 109 1.58 -0.38 -0.44
CA PHE A 109 2.67 -1.28 -0.04
C PHE A 109 3.10 -2.22 -1.18
N LEU A 110 2.17 -2.97 -1.78
CA LEU A 110 2.49 -3.91 -2.86
C LEU A 110 3.03 -3.21 -4.12
N LEU A 111 2.56 -1.99 -4.39
CA LEU A 111 3.04 -1.16 -5.50
C LEU A 111 4.48 -0.72 -5.29
N ARG A 112 4.81 -0.28 -4.07
CA ARG A 112 6.16 0.11 -3.68
C ARG A 112 7.15 -1.07 -3.75
N GLU A 113 6.75 -2.24 -3.29
CA GLU A 113 7.65 -3.40 -3.21
C GLU A 113 7.88 -4.09 -4.55
N SER A 114 6.87 -4.17 -5.43
CA SER A 114 6.94 -4.99 -6.64
C SER A 114 6.62 -4.29 -7.95
N ALA A 115 5.80 -3.23 -7.91
CA ALA A 115 5.15 -2.64 -9.08
C ALA A 115 4.62 -3.66 -10.11
N ASN A 116 4.16 -4.84 -9.64
CA ASN A 116 3.77 -5.97 -10.49
C ASN A 116 2.25 -6.17 -10.50
N SER A 117 1.62 -5.89 -11.63
CA SER A 117 0.16 -6.00 -11.78
C SER A 117 -0.38 -7.42 -11.59
N GLU A 118 0.39 -8.44 -11.92
CA GLU A 118 -0.01 -9.84 -11.71
C GLU A 118 0.01 -10.21 -10.23
N MET A 119 1.00 -9.71 -9.48
CA MET A 119 1.07 -9.90 -8.03
C MET A 119 -0.11 -9.23 -7.34
N ILE A 120 -0.46 -8.00 -7.74
CA ILE A 120 -1.63 -7.27 -7.22
C ILE A 120 -2.94 -8.00 -7.55
N ARG A 121 -3.07 -8.55 -8.77
CA ARG A 121 -4.24 -9.36 -9.15
C ARG A 121 -4.39 -10.58 -8.25
N VAL A 122 -3.32 -11.35 -8.07
CA VAL A 122 -3.30 -12.53 -7.19
C VAL A 122 -3.61 -12.14 -5.75
N ALA A 123 -3.06 -11.04 -5.27
CA ALA A 123 -3.36 -10.50 -3.94
C ALA A 123 -4.86 -10.23 -3.76
N GLY A 124 -5.48 -9.55 -4.72
CA GLY A 124 -6.92 -9.28 -4.72
C GLY A 124 -7.77 -10.56 -4.67
N GLU A 125 -7.39 -11.59 -5.43
CA GLU A 125 -8.09 -12.89 -5.45
C GLU A 125 -7.96 -13.64 -4.11
N VAL A 126 -6.78 -13.62 -3.52
CA VAL A 126 -6.51 -14.24 -2.22
C VAL A 126 -7.31 -13.54 -1.12
N LEU A 127 -7.26 -12.21 -1.06
CA LEU A 127 -7.97 -11.39 -0.08
C LEU A 127 -9.48 -11.53 -0.22
N ALA A 128 -10.02 -11.51 -1.45
CA ALA A 128 -11.44 -11.74 -1.69
C ALA A 128 -11.88 -13.14 -1.23
N GLY A 129 -11.06 -14.16 -1.49
CA GLY A 129 -11.29 -15.51 -1.02
C GLY A 129 -11.25 -15.61 0.50
N TRP A 130 -10.33 -14.91 1.15
CA TRP A 130 -10.21 -14.86 2.60
C TRP A 130 -11.42 -14.16 3.25
N PHE A 131 -11.85 -13.01 2.74
CA PHE A 131 -13.04 -12.32 3.26
C PHE A 131 -14.33 -13.14 3.07
N THR A 132 -14.43 -13.86 1.96
CA THR A 132 -15.52 -14.83 1.73
C THR A 132 -15.49 -15.93 2.78
N PHE A 133 -14.30 -16.47 3.08
CA PHE A 133 -14.11 -17.45 4.15
C PHE A 133 -14.52 -16.92 5.53
N LEU A 134 -14.11 -15.70 5.89
CA LEU A 134 -14.47 -15.08 7.17
C LEU A 134 -15.98 -14.91 7.32
N ARG A 135 -16.66 -14.49 6.24
CA ARG A 135 -18.13 -14.40 6.19
C ARG A 135 -18.78 -15.76 6.38
N ASP A 136 -18.33 -16.77 5.64
CA ASP A 136 -18.94 -18.11 5.65
C ASP A 136 -18.77 -18.82 7.00
N ARG A 137 -17.70 -18.51 7.73
CA ARG A 137 -17.48 -18.95 9.12
C ARG A 137 -18.25 -18.13 10.17
N GLY A 138 -18.89 -17.03 9.76
CA GLY A 138 -19.59 -16.12 10.67
C GLY A 138 -18.66 -15.28 11.56
N TYR A 139 -17.38 -15.16 11.19
CA TYR A 139 -16.40 -14.35 11.91
C TYR A 139 -16.64 -12.85 11.75
N TRP A 140 -17.26 -12.45 10.64
CA TRP A 140 -17.64 -11.06 10.38
C TRP A 140 -19.15 -10.85 10.16
N PRO A 141 -19.70 -9.71 10.61
CA PRO A 141 -21.02 -9.26 10.20
C PRO A 141 -21.07 -9.00 8.69
N GLY A 142 -22.21 -9.27 8.06
CA GLY A 142 -22.38 -9.09 6.60
C GLY A 142 -22.07 -7.68 6.09
N ARG A 143 -22.27 -6.63 6.90
CA ARG A 143 -21.90 -5.25 6.54
C ARG A 143 -20.39 -5.07 6.34
N GLN A 144 -19.57 -5.71 7.18
CA GLN A 144 -18.11 -5.60 7.13
C GLN A 144 -17.60 -6.31 5.88
N PHE A 145 -18.14 -7.49 5.56
CA PHE A 145 -17.84 -8.16 4.30
C PHE A 145 -18.11 -7.27 3.06
N LEU A 146 -19.25 -6.57 3.01
CA LEU A 146 -19.60 -5.70 1.87
C LEU A 146 -18.64 -4.51 1.72
N GLU A 147 -18.19 -3.94 2.83
CA GLU A 147 -17.21 -2.84 2.83
C GLU A 147 -15.87 -3.28 2.23
N PHE A 148 -15.32 -4.41 2.69
CA PHE A 148 -14.07 -4.95 2.18
C PHE A 148 -14.19 -5.42 0.71
N ASP A 149 -15.31 -6.05 0.33
CA ASP A 149 -15.56 -6.47 -1.06
C ASP A 149 -15.68 -5.28 -2.01
N ALA A 150 -16.38 -4.21 -1.61
CA ALA A 150 -16.47 -2.98 -2.39
C ALA A 150 -15.10 -2.30 -2.54
N MET A 151 -14.35 -2.21 -1.44
CA MET A 151 -13.00 -1.64 -1.44
C MET A 151 -12.05 -2.43 -2.36
N LEU A 152 -12.05 -3.77 -2.31
CA LEU A 152 -11.20 -4.57 -3.20
C LEU A 152 -11.54 -4.37 -4.68
N LYS A 153 -12.84 -4.27 -5.02
CA LYS A 153 -13.30 -4.03 -6.39
C LYS A 153 -12.89 -2.65 -6.93
N GLU A 154 -12.63 -1.70 -6.04
CA GLU A 154 -12.13 -0.37 -6.37
C GLU A 154 -10.60 -0.34 -6.46
N VAL A 155 -9.91 -0.77 -5.40
CA VAL A 155 -8.46 -0.58 -5.29
C VAL A 155 -7.65 -1.53 -6.18
N VAL A 156 -8.09 -2.78 -6.37
CA VAL A 156 -7.31 -3.78 -7.12
C VAL A 156 -7.14 -3.37 -8.58
N PRO A 157 -8.21 -3.00 -9.33
CA PRO A 157 -8.04 -2.54 -10.72
C PRO A 157 -7.18 -1.29 -10.85
N GLU A 158 -7.33 -0.33 -9.93
CA GLU A 158 -6.57 0.91 -9.93
C GLU A 158 -5.09 0.69 -9.61
N ALA A 159 -4.78 -0.17 -8.63
CA ALA A 159 -3.41 -0.55 -8.32
C ALA A 159 -2.76 -1.33 -9.48
N MET A 160 -3.49 -2.25 -10.12
CA MET A 160 -2.99 -2.95 -11.32
C MET A 160 -2.67 -1.96 -12.45
N ARG A 161 -3.53 -0.98 -12.70
CA ARG A 161 -3.30 0.08 -13.69
C ARG A 161 -2.06 0.89 -13.34
N ALA A 162 -1.93 1.31 -12.08
CA ALA A 162 -0.80 2.10 -11.61
C ALA A 162 0.54 1.35 -11.74
N ALA A 163 0.56 0.03 -11.47
CA ALA A 163 1.73 -0.82 -11.70
C ALA A 163 2.14 -0.84 -13.18
N VAL A 164 1.18 -1.02 -14.10
CA VAL A 164 1.45 -0.99 -15.55
C VAL A 164 1.95 0.38 -15.99
N LEU A 165 1.35 1.46 -15.46
CA LEU A 165 1.76 2.83 -15.72
C LEU A 165 3.20 3.10 -15.26
N ALA A 166 3.54 2.76 -14.02
CA ALA A 166 4.88 2.92 -13.47
C ALA A 166 5.92 2.21 -14.34
N ARG A 167 5.63 0.98 -14.76
CA ARG A 167 6.53 0.23 -15.65
C ARG A 167 6.69 0.89 -17.02
N ALA A 168 5.58 1.33 -17.63
CA ALA A 168 5.61 2.00 -18.93
C ALA A 168 6.39 3.32 -18.88
N LEU A 169 6.27 4.08 -17.79
CA LEU A 169 7.03 5.31 -17.57
C LEU A 169 8.52 5.04 -17.35
N TYR A 170 8.86 4.01 -16.57
CA TYR A 170 10.24 3.60 -16.35
C TYR A 170 10.94 3.24 -17.66
N ASP A 171 10.28 2.43 -18.50
CA ASP A 171 10.78 2.05 -19.81
C ASP A 171 10.84 3.27 -20.76
N TYR A 172 9.86 4.18 -20.69
CA TYR A 172 9.83 5.42 -21.47
C TYR A 172 10.98 6.36 -21.10
N ALA A 173 11.22 6.63 -19.81
CA ALA A 173 12.30 7.48 -19.34
C ALA A 173 13.67 6.93 -19.76
N ARG A 174 13.88 5.61 -19.63
CA ARG A 174 15.14 4.94 -20.02
C ARG A 174 15.37 4.84 -21.53
N SER A 175 14.31 4.80 -22.34
CA SER A 175 14.44 4.72 -23.79
C SER A 175 15.13 5.96 -24.41
N GLY A 176 15.13 7.09 -23.71
CA GLY A 176 15.58 8.38 -24.24
C GLY A 176 14.70 8.94 -25.37
N CYS A 177 13.61 8.25 -25.72
CA CYS A 177 12.67 8.65 -26.78
C CYS A 177 11.81 9.85 -26.38
N ALA A 178 11.72 10.16 -25.09
CA ALA A 178 10.96 11.30 -24.57
C ALA A 178 11.51 12.66 -25.05
N MET A 179 12.78 12.71 -25.47
CA MET A 179 13.46 13.97 -25.74
C MET A 179 13.43 14.37 -27.20
N ALA A 180 12.88 15.56 -27.45
CA ALA A 180 12.88 16.20 -28.76
C ALA A 180 14.32 16.37 -29.29
N PRO A 181 14.58 16.20 -30.59
CA PRO A 181 15.92 16.31 -31.18
C PRO A 181 16.66 17.61 -30.80
N GLU A 182 15.92 18.72 -30.70
CA GLU A 182 16.44 20.06 -30.42
C GLU A 182 16.85 20.26 -28.95
N ALA A 183 16.39 19.37 -28.06
CA ALA A 183 16.75 19.36 -26.65
C ALA A 183 17.94 18.44 -26.35
N ARG A 184 18.34 17.56 -27.30
CA ARG A 184 19.45 16.63 -27.09
C ARG A 184 20.77 17.39 -26.93
N GLY A 185 21.57 17.00 -25.92
CA GLY A 185 22.87 17.60 -25.64
C GLY A 185 22.86 18.94 -24.91
N LYS A 186 21.68 19.53 -24.64
CA LYS A 186 21.56 20.72 -23.78
C LYS A 186 21.55 20.34 -22.30
N PRO A 187 22.10 21.17 -21.39
CA PRO A 187 21.96 20.93 -19.96
C PRO A 187 20.49 21.10 -19.53
N PHE A 188 20.14 20.52 -18.38
CA PHE A 188 18.88 20.84 -17.71
C PHE A 188 19.00 22.20 -17.01
N ASP A 189 17.93 22.98 -17.08
CA ASP A 189 17.83 24.32 -16.48
C ASP A 189 17.36 24.25 -15.02
N ARG A 190 16.51 23.26 -14.70
CA ARG A 190 15.91 23.05 -13.38
C ARG A 190 15.54 21.59 -13.19
N PHE A 191 15.57 21.13 -11.94
CA PHE A 191 15.04 19.84 -11.50
C PHE A 191 14.01 20.02 -10.40
N VAL A 192 13.10 19.07 -10.29
CA VAL A 192 12.20 18.91 -9.15
C VAL A 192 11.97 17.40 -8.96
N GLU A 193 11.99 16.96 -7.70
CA GLU A 193 11.90 15.55 -7.33
C GLU A 193 10.92 15.39 -6.16
N GLY A 194 10.23 14.26 -6.14
CA GLY A 194 9.39 13.83 -5.02
C GLY A 194 8.03 13.30 -5.49
N HIS A 195 7.08 13.31 -4.57
CA HIS A 195 5.71 12.87 -4.83
C HIS A 195 4.94 13.99 -5.54
N ALA A 196 4.51 13.71 -6.77
CA ALA A 196 3.80 14.64 -7.63
C ALA A 196 2.42 14.10 -8.01
N ARG A 197 1.38 14.86 -7.71
CA ARG A 197 0.01 14.56 -8.11
C ARG A 197 -0.23 15.00 -9.54
N ALA A 198 -0.80 14.11 -10.36
CA ALA A 198 -1.36 14.45 -11.67
C ALA A 198 -2.67 15.23 -11.46
N TYR A 199 -2.60 16.56 -11.42
CA TYR A 199 -3.76 17.38 -11.10
C TYR A 199 -4.65 17.68 -12.31
N ALA A 200 -4.09 17.60 -13.53
CA ALA A 200 -4.83 17.80 -14.76
C ALA A 200 -4.20 17.05 -15.94
N LEU A 201 -5.07 16.53 -16.81
CA LEU A 201 -4.67 15.92 -18.08
C LEU A 201 -4.95 16.89 -19.22
N VAL A 202 -3.93 17.16 -20.03
CA VAL A 202 -4.04 17.97 -21.26
C VAL A 202 -3.89 17.08 -22.49
N ALA A 203 -4.20 17.63 -23.66
CA ALA A 203 -4.31 16.83 -24.90
C ALA A 203 -3.10 15.95 -25.22
N ASP A 204 -1.88 16.38 -24.86
CA ASP A 204 -0.63 15.67 -25.14
C ASP A 204 0.25 15.44 -23.90
N GLY A 205 -0.29 15.58 -22.68
CA GLY A 205 0.55 15.53 -21.49
C GLY A 205 -0.17 15.60 -20.16
N VAL A 206 0.64 15.57 -19.10
CA VAL A 206 0.19 15.63 -17.70
C VAL A 206 0.74 16.89 -17.05
N LEU A 207 -0.09 17.57 -16.28
CA LEU A 207 0.33 18.64 -15.38
C LEU A 207 0.43 18.09 -13.96
N PHE A 208 1.56 18.38 -13.33
CA PHE A 208 1.93 17.87 -12.01
C PHE A 208 1.93 18.98 -10.96
N ARG A 209 1.57 18.62 -9.72
CA ARG A 209 1.76 19.45 -8.53
C ARG A 209 2.50 18.60 -7.50
N PHE A 210 3.59 19.12 -6.96
CA PHE A 210 4.34 18.41 -5.92
C PHE A 210 3.76 18.78 -4.56
N ASP A 211 3.57 17.81 -3.68
CA ASP A 211 2.91 18.06 -2.39
C ASP A 211 3.69 19.06 -1.53
N SER A 212 5.02 19.10 -1.66
CA SER A 212 5.88 20.06 -0.96
C SER A 212 5.89 21.47 -1.56
N GLN A 213 5.27 21.68 -2.73
CA GLN A 213 5.39 22.91 -3.50
C GLN A 213 4.05 23.32 -4.12
N GLN A 214 3.54 24.49 -3.73
CA GLN A 214 2.35 25.14 -4.31
C GLN A 214 2.62 25.70 -5.73
N GLN A 215 3.32 24.94 -6.57
CA GLN A 215 3.66 25.29 -7.95
C GLN A 215 3.29 24.13 -8.89
N ASP A 216 2.75 24.50 -10.05
CA ASP A 216 2.41 23.56 -11.10
C ASP A 216 3.60 23.37 -12.07
N TYR A 217 3.77 22.12 -12.51
CA TYR A 217 4.85 21.67 -13.38
C TYR A 217 4.27 20.98 -14.62
N GLY A 218 4.92 21.20 -15.77
CA GLY A 218 4.51 20.62 -17.04
C GLY A 218 3.99 21.64 -18.07
N PRO A 219 3.30 21.17 -19.13
CA PRO A 219 2.92 19.78 -19.34
C PRO A 219 4.14 18.89 -19.61
N VAL A 220 4.15 17.71 -18.99
CA VAL A 220 5.06 16.62 -19.35
C VAL A 220 4.40 15.83 -20.48
N ARG A 221 5.01 15.85 -21.66
CA ARG A 221 4.45 15.17 -22.83
C ARG A 221 4.68 13.66 -22.75
N LEU A 222 3.61 12.91 -22.96
CA LEU A 222 3.62 11.45 -22.90
C LEU A 222 2.92 10.87 -24.15
N PRO A 223 3.33 9.70 -24.64
CA PRO A 223 2.61 8.98 -25.68
C PRO A 223 1.17 8.63 -25.25
N ASP A 224 0.23 8.61 -26.19
CA ASP A 224 -1.18 8.29 -25.94
C ASP A 224 -1.37 6.99 -25.16
N ALA A 225 -0.56 5.96 -25.45
CA ALA A 225 -0.62 4.68 -24.75
C ALA A 225 -0.31 4.80 -23.24
N ILE A 226 0.56 5.73 -22.84
CA ILE A 226 0.84 6.02 -21.43
C ILE A 226 -0.24 6.95 -20.87
N LEU A 227 -0.65 7.98 -21.60
CA LEU A 227 -1.70 8.92 -21.15
C LEU A 227 -3.03 8.21 -20.84
N GLN A 228 -3.40 7.19 -21.61
CA GLN A 228 -4.62 6.39 -21.37
C GLN A 228 -4.60 5.65 -20.03
N LEU A 229 -3.41 5.40 -19.47
CA LEU A 229 -3.24 4.77 -18.17
C LEU A 229 -3.27 5.78 -17.03
N VAL A 230 -2.99 7.06 -17.26
CA VAL A 230 -2.97 8.08 -16.20
C VAL A 230 -4.40 8.44 -15.77
N ARG A 231 -4.61 8.66 -14.47
CA ARG A 231 -5.83 9.25 -13.91
C ARG A 231 -5.48 10.52 -13.16
N GLU A 232 -6.40 11.48 -13.18
CA GLU A 232 -6.30 12.64 -12.29
C GLU A 232 -6.32 12.17 -10.84
N GLY A 233 -5.46 12.75 -10.02
CA GLY A 233 -5.28 12.37 -8.62
C GLY A 233 -4.22 11.29 -8.39
N ASP A 234 -3.74 10.58 -9.42
CA ASP A 234 -2.60 9.66 -9.29
C ASP A 234 -1.37 10.42 -8.75
N VAL A 235 -0.60 9.78 -7.88
CA VAL A 235 0.62 10.34 -7.29
C VAL A 235 1.83 9.56 -7.78
N PHE A 236 2.82 10.28 -8.27
CA PHE A 236 4.01 9.74 -8.92
C PHE A 236 5.21 10.04 -8.04
N ASP A 237 5.99 9.03 -7.69
CA ASP A 237 7.36 9.25 -7.24
C ASP A 237 8.21 9.55 -8.48
N VAL A 238 8.56 10.82 -8.71
CA VAL A 238 9.11 11.26 -10.00
C VAL A 238 10.15 12.36 -9.86
N GLU A 239 11.16 12.30 -10.72
CA GLU A 239 12.08 13.40 -10.97
C GLU A 239 11.79 14.02 -12.34
N LEU A 240 11.50 15.33 -12.35
CA LEU A 240 11.28 16.10 -13.56
C LEU A 240 12.44 17.06 -13.82
N GLY A 241 12.88 17.11 -15.07
CA GLY A 241 13.91 18.02 -15.54
C GLY A 241 13.37 19.00 -16.60
N LEU A 242 13.55 20.30 -16.38
CA LEU A 242 13.27 21.34 -17.37
C LEU A 242 14.45 21.46 -18.32
N ARG A 243 14.21 21.30 -19.62
CA ARG A 243 15.23 21.46 -20.65
C ARG A 243 14.65 22.10 -21.89
N ALA A 244 15.30 23.18 -22.35
CA ALA A 244 14.87 23.90 -23.56
C ALA A 244 13.39 24.31 -23.51
N GLY A 245 12.90 24.69 -22.32
CA GLY A 245 11.52 25.11 -22.09
C GLY A 245 10.48 23.98 -21.96
N CYS A 246 10.90 22.71 -21.98
CA CYS A 246 10.00 21.55 -21.83
C CYS A 246 10.36 20.72 -20.59
N TRP A 247 9.35 20.20 -19.90
CA TRP A 247 9.53 19.28 -18.80
C TRP A 247 9.59 17.83 -19.29
N TYR A 248 10.55 17.08 -18.76
CA TYR A 248 10.76 15.66 -19.07
C TYR A 248 10.84 14.85 -17.77
N ILE A 249 10.38 13.61 -17.83
CA ILE A 249 10.66 12.62 -16.78
C ILE A 249 12.13 12.21 -16.92
N VAL A 250 12.88 12.41 -15.83
CA VAL A 250 14.30 12.04 -15.72
C VAL A 250 14.40 10.67 -15.08
N ASP A 251 13.70 10.48 -13.96
CA ASP A 251 13.54 9.21 -13.29
C ASP A 251 12.11 9.07 -12.74
N VAL A 252 11.68 7.84 -12.51
CA VAL A 252 10.35 7.53 -12.02
C VAL A 252 10.37 6.24 -11.20
N GLY A 253 9.81 6.34 -10.00
CA GLY A 253 9.56 5.25 -9.08
C GLY A 253 8.12 4.74 -9.20
N PRO A 254 7.52 4.29 -8.08
CA PRO A 254 6.13 3.85 -8.06
C PRO A 254 5.14 4.95 -8.43
N VAL A 255 3.98 4.52 -8.93
CA VAL A 255 2.79 5.36 -9.09
C VAL A 255 1.71 4.81 -8.18
N TYR A 256 1.08 5.69 -7.41
CA TYR A 256 0.01 5.37 -6.47
C TYR A 256 -1.32 5.90 -7.00
N PRO A 257 -2.39 5.08 -7.00
CA PRO A 257 -3.69 5.53 -7.45
C PRO A 257 -4.29 6.54 -6.48
N GLY A 258 -5.01 7.53 -7.01
CA GLY A 258 -5.66 8.57 -6.19
C GLY A 258 -6.67 8.04 -5.17
N CYS A 259 -7.16 6.80 -5.33
CA CYS A 259 -8.06 6.15 -4.37
C CYS A 259 -7.36 5.66 -3.08
N VAL A 260 -6.04 5.77 -2.96
CA VAL A 260 -5.26 5.35 -1.79
C VAL A 260 -4.45 6.50 -1.19
N TYR A 261 -3.87 7.37 -2.02
CA TYR A 261 -2.99 8.45 -1.55
C TYR A 261 -3.78 9.68 -1.10
N VAL A 262 -4.07 9.76 0.21
CA VAL A 262 -4.63 10.94 0.86
C VAL A 262 -3.48 11.87 1.26
N GLU A 263 -3.59 13.16 0.93
CA GLU A 263 -2.57 14.15 1.28
C GLU A 263 -2.35 14.17 2.80
N ALA A 264 -1.09 14.23 3.24
CA ALA A 264 -0.77 14.55 4.64
C ALA A 264 -1.39 15.90 5.09
N GLU A 265 -1.77 16.76 4.13
CA GLU A 265 -2.39 18.07 4.38
C GLU A 265 -3.94 18.04 4.42
N GLU A 266 -4.61 16.95 4.02
CA GLU A 266 -6.08 16.84 4.12
C GLU A 266 -6.55 16.48 5.55
N VAL A 267 -5.63 16.17 6.47
CA VAL A 267 -5.90 16.14 7.92
C VAL A 267 -5.73 17.54 8.50
N ALA A 268 -6.53 18.49 8.03
CA ALA A 268 -6.72 19.76 8.73
C ALA A 268 -7.48 19.49 10.04
N GLY A 269 -6.75 19.14 11.11
CA GLY A 269 -7.36 18.88 12.42
C GLY A 269 -6.45 18.33 13.51
N LEU A 270 -5.24 17.84 13.20
CA LEU A 270 -4.25 17.51 14.21
C LEU A 270 -3.26 18.68 14.32
N ASP A 271 -3.67 19.71 15.06
CA ASP A 271 -2.72 20.65 15.63
C ASP A 271 -1.62 19.84 16.31
N LYS A 272 -0.37 20.04 15.87
CA LYS A 272 0.81 19.51 16.56
C LYS A 272 0.74 19.94 18.02
N ILE A 273 0.42 19.01 18.90
CA ILE A 273 0.68 19.18 20.32
C ILE A 273 2.20 19.35 20.43
N SER A 274 2.59 20.52 20.90
CA SER A 274 3.96 20.99 21.02
C SER A 274 4.66 20.36 22.21
#